data_AF-A0A7V6P8M5-F1
#
_entry.id   AF-A0A7V6P8M5-F1
#
_cell.length_a   1.000
_cell.length_b   1.000
_cell.length_c   1.000
_cell.angle_alpha   90.00
_cell.angle_beta   90.00
_cell.angle_gamma   90.00
#
_symmetry.space_group_name_H-M   'P 1'
#
loop_
_entity.id
_entity.type
_entity.pdbx_description
1 polymer ?
#
loop_
_entity_poly.entity_id
_entity_poly.type
_entity_poly.pdbx_seq_one_letter_code
_entity_poly.pdbx_strand_id
1 'polypeptide(L)'
;EIVMCRHSVLGPIDPQLGGMPAASIIKVAEEKPIAEVDDQTLVMADIGRKAITQVQTMALQLLAENTDQDRARSLAEKLATGTWTHDYPIFAEEAQSMGLPVSTDMPNEILELMTLYPQPLRRQGGGVEYLPKPRQRETRRQ
;
A
#
# COMPACT_ATOMS: atom_id res chain seq x y z
N GLU A 1 -7.88 -6.27 -19.22
CA GLU A 1 -7.93 -7.47 -18.36
C GLU A 1 -6.67 -7.51 -17.50
N ILE A 2 -6.75 -7.98 -16.25
CA ILE A 2 -5.65 -8.13 -15.30
C ILE A 2 -5.39 -9.62 -15.11
N VAL A 3 -4.29 -10.14 -15.66
CA VAL A 3 -3.93 -11.55 -15.50
C VAL A 3 -3.02 -11.71 -14.29
N MET A 4 -3.49 -12.43 -13.27
CA MET A 4 -2.79 -12.66 -12.01
C MET A 4 -2.36 -14.12 -11.90
N CYS A 5 -1.23 -14.43 -11.27
CA CYS A 5 -0.97 -15.81 -10.86
C CYS A 5 -1.89 -16.18 -9.67
N ARG A 6 -2.15 -17.47 -9.46
CA ARG A 6 -3.01 -17.96 -8.36
C ARG A 6 -2.59 -17.49 -6.96
N HIS A 7 -1.30 -17.20 -6.78
CA HIS A 7 -0.73 -16.73 -5.51
C HIS A 7 -0.30 -15.26 -5.56
N SER A 8 -0.63 -14.54 -6.63
CA SER A 8 -0.43 -13.09 -6.72
C SER A 8 -1.50 -12.36 -5.92
N VAL A 9 -1.13 -11.17 -5.45
CA VAL A 9 -2.02 -10.27 -4.73
C VAL A 9 -1.90 -8.87 -5.34
N LEU A 10 -3.00 -8.14 -5.33
CA LEU A 10 -2.99 -6.68 -5.49
C LEU A 10 -2.85 -6.04 -4.10
N GLY A 11 -2.49 -4.77 -4.06
CA GLY A 11 -2.44 -3.98 -2.85
C GLY A 11 -3.37 -2.77 -2.93
N PRO A 12 -3.82 -2.23 -1.79
CA PRO A 12 -4.39 -0.90 -1.72
C PRO A 12 -3.39 0.16 -2.23
N ILE A 13 -3.92 1.33 -2.58
CA ILE A 13 -3.13 2.48 -3.02
C ILE A 13 -3.28 3.64 -2.02
N ASP A 14 -3.50 3.31 -0.75
CA ASP A 14 -3.62 4.30 0.31
C ASP A 14 -2.31 5.09 0.47
N PRO A 15 -2.35 6.43 0.48
CA PRO A 15 -1.16 7.24 0.70
C PRO A 15 -0.62 7.09 2.13
N GLN A 16 0.70 7.02 2.26
CA GLN A 16 1.39 7.10 3.55
C GLN A 16 2.19 8.39 3.71
N LEU A 17 2.11 9.00 4.88
CA LEU A 17 2.82 10.22 5.25
C LEU A 17 3.61 9.97 6.52
N GLY A 18 4.94 10.18 6.47
CA GLY A 18 5.80 9.96 7.63
C GLY A 18 5.76 8.51 8.17
N GLY A 19 5.44 7.53 7.32
CA GLY A 19 5.29 6.13 7.72
C GLY A 19 3.94 5.78 8.37
N MET A 20 2.97 6.69 8.34
CA MET A 20 1.61 6.45 8.83
C MET A 20 0.57 6.57 7.70
N PRO A 21 -0.55 5.83 7.76
CA PRO A 21 -1.62 5.98 6.78
C PRO A 21 -2.25 7.38 6.83
N ALA A 22 -2.43 8.02 5.66
CA ALA A 22 -3.04 9.34 5.56
C ALA A 22 -4.45 9.37 6.19
N ALA A 23 -5.25 8.33 5.97
CA ALA A 23 -6.59 8.18 6.54
C ALA A 23 -6.58 8.21 8.08
N SER A 24 -5.60 7.57 8.71
CA SER A 24 -5.45 7.57 10.17
C SER A 24 -5.06 8.94 10.72
N ILE A 25 -4.17 9.66 10.03
CA ILE A 25 -3.78 11.03 10.42
C ILE A 25 -4.99 11.97 10.35
N ILE A 26 -5.78 11.87 9.26
CA ILE A 26 -7.01 12.65 9.09
C ILE A 26 -8.00 12.35 10.22
N LYS A 27 -8.21 11.07 10.53
CA LYS A 27 -9.13 10.65 11.60
C LYS A 27 -8.75 11.25 12.96
N VAL A 28 -7.46 11.24 13.32
CA VAL A 28 -6.99 11.85 14.57
C VAL A 28 -7.27 13.36 14.60
N ALA A 29 -7.07 14.06 13.48
CA ALA A 29 -7.34 15.50 13.38
C ALA A 29 -8.84 15.85 13.44
N GLU A 30 -9.73 14.90 13.13
CA GLU A 30 -11.19 15.08 13.15
C GLU A 30 -11.83 14.69 14.48
N GLU A 31 -11.29 13.69 15.18
CA GLU A 31 -11.87 13.17 16.42
C GLU A 31 -11.38 13.89 17.68
N LYS A 32 -10.14 14.38 17.69
CA LYS A 32 -9.58 15.08 18.85
C LYS A 32 -10.04 16.55 18.89
N PRO A 33 -10.27 17.14 20.07
CA PRO A 33 -10.40 18.58 20.20
C PRO A 33 -9.18 19.26 19.58
N ILE A 34 -9.38 20.25 18.70
CA ILE A 34 -8.29 20.88 17.93
C ILE A 34 -7.17 21.42 18.82
N ALA A 35 -7.50 21.91 20.02
CA ALA A 35 -6.54 22.41 21.01
C ALA A 35 -5.60 21.32 21.57
N GLU A 36 -5.93 20.04 21.37
CA GLU A 36 -5.12 18.88 21.78
C GLU A 36 -4.41 18.21 20.60
N VAL A 37 -4.54 18.75 19.38
CA VAL A 37 -3.87 18.23 18.18
C VAL A 37 -2.64 19.08 17.92
N ASP A 38 -1.50 18.43 17.74
CA ASP A 38 -0.25 19.10 17.40
C ASP A 38 -0.32 19.69 15.97
N ASP A 39 0.29 20.87 15.76
CA ASP A 39 0.28 21.59 14.49
C ASP A 39 0.82 20.75 13.33
N GLN A 40 1.85 19.94 13.57
CA GLN A 40 2.39 19.04 12.55
C GLN A 40 1.36 18.00 12.12
N THR A 41 0.54 17.51 13.06
CA THR A 41 -0.54 16.56 12.76
C THR A 41 -1.61 17.22 11.89
N LEU A 42 -1.97 18.48 12.17
CA LEU A 42 -2.91 19.24 11.34
C LEU A 42 -2.39 19.45 9.91
N VAL A 43 -1.10 19.80 9.77
CA VAL A 43 -0.45 19.93 8.45
C VAL A 43 -0.42 18.58 7.72
N MET A 44 -0.05 17.50 8.40
CA MET A 44 -0.06 16.17 7.79
C MET A 44 -1.47 15.72 7.41
N ALA A 45 -2.51 16.08 8.18
CA ALA A 45 -3.89 15.78 7.83
C ALA A 45 -4.33 16.53 6.56
N ASP A 46 -3.96 17.81 6.42
CA ASP A 46 -4.20 18.58 5.18
C ASP A 46 -3.49 17.94 3.97
N ILE A 47 -2.21 17.59 4.11
CA ILE A 47 -1.45 16.87 3.07
C ILE A 47 -2.12 15.52 2.77
N GLY A 48 -2.59 14.82 3.80
CA GLY A 48 -3.29 13.53 3.68
C GLY A 48 -4.55 13.62 2.83
N ARG A 49 -5.40 14.63 3.08
CA ARG A 49 -6.63 14.84 2.28
C ARG A 49 -6.31 15.09 0.81
N LYS A 50 -5.28 15.90 0.55
CA LYS A 50 -4.80 16.18 -0.81
C LYS A 50 -4.26 14.91 -1.48
N ALA A 51 -3.43 14.13 -0.77
CA ALA A 51 -2.85 12.90 -1.28
C ALA A 51 -3.94 11.87 -1.64
N ILE A 52 -4.92 11.65 -0.75
CA ILE A 52 -6.05 10.74 -1.02
C ILE A 52 -6.82 11.20 -2.26
N THR A 53 -7.16 12.49 -2.35
CA THR A 53 -7.88 13.05 -3.51
C THR A 53 -7.10 12.85 -4.81
N GLN A 54 -5.79 13.09 -4.78
CA GLN A 54 -4.91 12.93 -5.95
C GLN A 54 -4.84 11.47 -6.41
N VAL A 55 -4.63 10.54 -5.47
CA VAL A 55 -4.56 9.10 -5.80
C VAL A 55 -5.91 8.59 -6.28
N GLN A 56 -7.01 8.95 -5.62
CA GLN A 56 -8.36 8.59 -6.05
C GLN A 56 -8.66 9.12 -7.46
N THR A 57 -8.27 10.36 -7.77
CA THR A 57 -8.47 10.95 -9.11
C THR A 57 -7.69 10.19 -10.17
N MET A 58 -6.42 9.86 -9.89
CA MET A 58 -5.58 9.09 -10.81
C MET A 58 -6.15 7.68 -11.02
N ALA A 59 -6.55 7.00 -9.95
CA ALA A 59 -7.16 5.68 -10.03
C ALA A 59 -8.47 5.69 -10.82
N LEU A 60 -9.32 6.70 -10.61
CA LEU A 60 -10.56 6.88 -11.38
C LEU A 60 -10.26 7.04 -12.88
N GLN A 61 -9.26 7.85 -13.25
CA GLN A 61 -8.89 8.04 -14.66
C GLN A 61 -8.50 6.72 -15.32
N LEU A 62 -7.66 5.90 -14.66
CA LEU A 62 -7.22 4.61 -15.17
C LEU A 62 -8.36 3.57 -15.24
N LEU A 63 -9.23 3.55 -14.22
CA LEU A 63 -10.34 2.60 -14.15
C LEU A 63 -11.46 2.93 -15.15
N ALA A 64 -11.72 4.21 -15.39
CA ALA A 64 -12.77 4.66 -16.30
C ALA A 64 -12.52 4.27 -17.77
N GLU A 65 -11.29 3.93 -18.15
CA GLU A 65 -10.99 3.42 -19.49
C GLU A 65 -11.59 2.03 -19.76
N ASN A 66 -11.83 1.24 -18.71
CA ASN A 66 -12.20 -0.18 -18.82
C ASN A 66 -13.43 -0.56 -17.99
N THR A 67 -14.09 0.39 -17.33
CA THR A 67 -15.22 0.13 -16.43
C THR A 67 -16.16 1.34 -16.43
N ASP A 68 -17.45 1.09 -16.17
CA ASP A 68 -18.45 2.15 -16.02
C ASP A 68 -18.04 3.21 -14.97
N GLN A 69 -18.42 4.45 -15.22
CA GLN A 69 -17.94 5.61 -14.47
C GLN A 69 -18.27 5.54 -12.97
N ASP A 70 -19.48 5.09 -12.62
CA ASP A 70 -19.89 5.03 -11.21
C ASP A 70 -19.16 3.91 -10.47
N ARG A 71 -18.97 2.77 -11.16
CA ARG A 71 -18.18 1.66 -10.61
C ARG A 71 -16.70 2.02 -10.48
N ALA A 72 -16.13 2.70 -11.47
CA ALA A 72 -14.75 3.20 -11.41
C ALA A 72 -14.55 4.17 -10.24
N ARG A 73 -15.51 5.07 -10.00
CA ARG A 73 -15.48 6.00 -8.85
C ARG A 73 -15.50 5.26 -7.52
N SER A 74 -16.45 4.33 -7.33
CA SER A 74 -16.56 3.56 -6.08
C SER A 74 -15.30 2.73 -5.82
N LEU A 75 -14.72 2.13 -6.86
CA LEU A 75 -13.51 1.33 -6.72
C LEU A 75 -12.27 2.18 -6.41
N ALA A 76 -12.11 3.31 -7.11
CA ALA A 76 -11.03 4.26 -6.85
C ALA A 76 -11.06 4.79 -5.42
N GLU A 77 -12.25 5.10 -4.90
CA GLU A 77 -12.44 5.52 -3.52
C GLU A 77 -12.01 4.40 -2.56
N LYS A 78 -12.58 3.20 -2.73
CA LYS A 78 -12.32 2.05 -1.83
C LYS A 78 -10.83 1.72 -1.74
N LEU A 79 -10.10 1.78 -2.87
CA LEU A 79 -8.67 1.48 -2.95
C LEU A 79 -7.77 2.57 -2.34
N ALA A 80 -8.22 3.83 -2.27
CA ALA A 80 -7.39 4.97 -1.89
C ALA A 80 -7.65 5.51 -0.46
N THR A 81 -8.84 5.31 0.11
CA THR A 81 -9.27 5.96 1.36
C THR A 81 -8.90 5.23 2.65
N GLY A 82 -8.09 4.17 2.57
CA GLY A 82 -7.67 3.41 3.76
C GLY A 82 -8.73 2.43 4.27
N THR A 83 -9.53 1.85 3.37
CA THR A 83 -10.43 0.71 3.69
C THR A 83 -9.65 -0.47 4.28
N TRP A 84 -8.40 -0.64 3.84
CA TRP A 84 -7.48 -1.67 4.32
C TRP A 84 -6.17 -1.03 4.79
N THR A 85 -5.36 -1.81 5.50
CA THR A 85 -3.94 -1.47 5.73
C THR A 85 -3.15 -1.61 4.43
N HIS A 86 -2.07 -0.85 4.31
CA HIS A 86 -1.25 -0.80 3.10
C HIS A 86 -0.68 -2.16 2.64
N ASP A 87 -0.49 -3.08 3.57
CA ASP A 87 0.05 -4.42 3.33
C ASP A 87 -1.04 -5.49 3.13
N TYR A 88 -2.32 -5.11 3.15
CA TYR A 88 -3.42 -6.06 2.99
C TYR A 88 -3.40 -6.71 1.60
N PRO A 89 -3.27 -8.04 1.51
CA PRO A 89 -3.25 -8.73 0.23
C PRO A 89 -4.66 -8.87 -0.34
N ILE A 90 -4.89 -8.26 -1.51
CA ILE A 90 -6.14 -8.43 -2.27
C ILE A 90 -5.94 -9.58 -3.27
N PHE A 91 -6.47 -10.75 -2.95
CA PHE A 91 -6.40 -11.92 -3.82
C PHE A 91 -7.30 -11.78 -5.06
N ALA A 92 -7.06 -12.60 -6.08
CA ALA A 92 -7.80 -12.57 -7.34
C ALA A 92 -9.33 -12.67 -7.13
N GLU A 93 -9.79 -13.53 -6.21
CA GLU A 93 -11.23 -13.67 -5.89
C GLU A 93 -11.82 -12.38 -5.30
N GLU A 94 -11.12 -11.73 -4.37
CA GLU A 94 -11.57 -10.45 -3.80
C GLU A 94 -11.57 -9.35 -4.89
N ALA A 95 -10.55 -9.30 -5.73
CA ALA A 95 -10.47 -8.37 -6.84
C ALA A 95 -11.62 -8.55 -7.86
N GLN A 96 -11.98 -9.79 -8.19
CA GLN A 96 -13.13 -10.12 -9.02
C GLN A 96 -14.45 -9.68 -8.35
N SER A 97 -14.60 -9.91 -7.05
CA SER A 97 -15.79 -9.47 -6.30
C SER A 97 -15.99 -7.95 -6.33
N MET A 98 -14.89 -7.19 -6.41
CA MET A 98 -14.90 -5.74 -6.61
C MET A 98 -15.25 -5.33 -8.06
N GLY A 99 -15.21 -6.28 -8.99
CA GLY A 99 -15.49 -6.10 -10.42
C GLY A 99 -14.30 -5.67 -11.25
N LEU A 100 -13.08 -5.90 -10.76
CA LEU A 100 -11.92 -5.82 -11.62
C LEU A 100 -11.98 -6.98 -12.62
N PRO A 101 -11.61 -6.76 -13.90
CA PRO A 101 -11.59 -7.80 -14.92
C PRO A 101 -10.34 -8.67 -14.73
N VAL A 102 -10.35 -9.52 -13.69
CA VAL A 102 -9.23 -10.36 -13.28
C VAL A 102 -9.38 -11.79 -13.81
N SER A 103 -8.31 -12.32 -14.38
CA SER A 103 -8.17 -13.73 -14.76
C SER A 103 -6.97 -14.35 -14.05
N THR A 104 -7.03 -15.66 -13.78
CA THR A 104 -5.90 -16.43 -13.23
C THR A 104 -5.18 -17.32 -14.25
N ASP A 105 -5.53 -17.21 -15.53
CA ASP A 105 -4.94 -17.98 -16.63
C ASP A 105 -3.66 -17.31 -17.15
N MET A 106 -2.63 -17.30 -16.30
CA MET A 106 -1.30 -16.82 -16.68
C MET A 106 -0.67 -17.74 -17.74
N PRO A 107 -0.22 -17.22 -18.91
CA PRO A 107 0.45 -18.03 -19.92
C PRO A 107 1.74 -18.66 -19.39
N ASN A 108 2.00 -19.91 -19.79
CA ASN A 108 3.17 -20.65 -19.31
C ASN A 108 4.49 -19.99 -19.74
N GLU A 109 4.53 -19.38 -20.92
CA GLU A 109 5.72 -18.67 -21.44
C GLU A 109 6.11 -17.49 -20.53
N ILE A 110 5.12 -16.84 -19.89
CA ILE A 110 5.38 -15.77 -18.91
C ILE A 110 5.93 -16.36 -17.61
N LEU A 111 5.38 -17.49 -17.15
CA LEU A 111 5.90 -18.18 -15.97
C LEU A 111 7.34 -18.66 -16.19
N GLU A 112 7.63 -19.22 -17.36
CA GLU A 112 8.97 -19.62 -17.78
C GLU A 112 9.92 -18.42 -17.80
N LEU A 113 9.50 -17.29 -18.38
CA LEU A 113 10.27 -16.05 -18.37
C LEU A 113 10.58 -15.59 -16.94
N MET A 114 9.61 -15.64 -16.03
CA MET A 114 9.81 -15.27 -14.62
C MET A 114 10.86 -16.14 -13.92
N THR A 115 11.01 -17.42 -14.31
CA THR A 115 12.06 -18.30 -13.74
C THR A 115 13.48 -17.84 -14.08
N LEU A 116 13.65 -17.07 -15.17
CA LEU A 116 14.95 -16.50 -15.56
C LEU A 116 15.37 -15.31 -14.68
N TYR A 117 14.42 -14.73 -13.95
CA TYR A 117 14.62 -13.57 -13.06
C TYR A 117 14.14 -13.88 -11.64
N PRO A 118 14.77 -14.86 -10.95
CA PRO A 118 14.40 -15.14 -9.57
C PRO A 118 14.56 -13.87 -8.74
N GLN A 119 13.48 -13.46 -8.08
CA GLN A 119 13.54 -12.34 -7.15
C GLN A 119 14.66 -12.63 -6.15
N PRO A 120 15.64 -11.72 -5.97
CA PRO A 120 16.65 -11.91 -4.96
C PRO A 120 15.92 -12.05 -3.63
N LEU A 121 15.90 -13.28 -3.09
CA LEU A 121 15.51 -13.52 -1.72
C LEU A 121 16.44 -12.63 -0.91
N ARG A 122 15.92 -11.49 -0.41
CA ARG A 122 16.61 -10.75 0.63
C ARG A 122 16.83 -11.79 1.71
N ARG A 123 18.06 -12.28 1.85
CA ARG A 123 18.48 -13.03 3.03
C ARG A 123 18.20 -12.09 4.20
N GLN A 124 17.03 -12.22 4.82
CA GLN A 124 16.76 -11.68 6.13
C GLN A 124 17.78 -12.37 7.05
N GLY A 125 18.91 -11.70 7.32
CA GLY A 125 19.93 -12.20 8.25
C GLY A 125 21.39 -12.20 7.77
N GLY A 126 21.84 -11.27 6.93
CA GLY A 126 23.26 -11.21 6.54
C GLY A 126 23.81 -9.84 6.16
N GLY A 127 23.15 -8.75 6.56
CA GLY A 127 23.69 -7.40 6.39
C GLY A 127 24.69 -7.09 7.49
N VAL A 128 25.93 -6.77 7.14
CA VAL A 128 26.85 -6.12 8.08
C VAL A 128 26.33 -4.70 8.30
N GLU A 129 25.73 -4.44 9.45
CA GLU A 129 25.32 -3.10 9.85
C GLU A 129 26.55 -2.34 10.36
N TYR A 130 26.93 -1.25 9.68
CA TYR A 130 27.97 -0.35 10.16
C TYR A 130 27.41 0.44 11.35
N LEU A 131 27.70 -0.02 12.55
CA LEU A 131 27.42 0.75 13.76
C LEU A 131 28.53 1.81 13.93
N PRO A 132 28.21 3.11 13.99
CA PRO A 132 29.21 4.17 14.15
C PRO A 132 29.89 4.16 15.53
N LYS A 133 29.51 3.23 16.42
CA LYS A 133 30.13 3.06 17.74
C LYS A 133 30.66 1.63 17.89
N PRO A 134 31.91 1.45 18.36
CA PRO A 134 32.45 0.13 18.67
C PRO A 134 31.59 -0.58 19.71
N ARG A 135 31.23 -1.86 19.46
CA ARG A 135 30.59 -2.70 20.48
C ARG A 135 31.58 -2.91 21.63
N GLN A 136 31.31 -2.28 22.78
CA GLN A 136 32.01 -2.63 24.02
C GLN A 136 31.40 -3.91 24.57
N ARG A 137 32.25 -4.89 24.88
CA ARG A 137 31.85 -6.13 25.54
C ARG A 137 31.44 -5.76 26.96
N GLU A 138 30.16 -5.94 27.31
CA GLU A 138 29.71 -5.78 28.70
C GLU A 138 30.49 -6.72 29.59
N THR A 139 31.33 -6.15 30.44
CA THR A 139 31.96 -6.86 31.55
C THR A 139 30.85 -7.20 32.54
N ARG A 140 30.43 -8.47 32.57
CA ARG A 140 29.61 -9.04 33.65
C ARG A 140 30.28 -8.65 34.99
N ARG A 141 29.65 -7.73 35.73
CA ARG A 141 29.99 -7.52 37.14
C ARG A 141 29.42 -8.72 37.92
N GLN A 142 30.30 -9.41 38.64
CA GLN A 142 29.93 -10.34 39.71
C GLN A 142 29.40 -9.55 40.91
#